data_AF-A0A7V1F991-F1
#
_entry.id   AF-A0A7V1F991-F1
#
_cell.length_a   1.000
_cell.length_b   1.000
_cell.length_c   1.000
_cell.angle_alpha   90.00
_cell.angle_beta   90.00
_cell.angle_gamma   90.00
#
_symmetry.space_group_name_H-M   'P 1'
#
loop_
_entity.id
_entity.type
_entity.pdbx_description
1 polymer ?
#
loop_
_entity_poly.entity_id
_entity_poly.type
_entity_poly.pdbx_seq_one_letter_code
_entity_poly.pdbx_strand_id
1 'polypeptide(L)'
;MNILVITDFFPHPFRPHEGIFVWEQVKELSKRHTIAVISPRMAYPPFRRYKTYRFPVRKIPGKEHKNGVPVFRPLYRQIPLVGEWFMPHWFFLKLLILVSKEGLAVDLIQAHWAYRAGWWAVL
;
A
#
# COMPACT_ATOMS: atom_id res chain seq x y z
N MET A 1 15.75 -5.45 12.61
CA MET A 1 15.19 -6.00 11.36
C MET A 1 14.56 -4.87 10.56
N ASN A 2 14.58 -5.02 9.24
CA ASN A 2 13.93 -4.16 8.28
C ASN A 2 12.61 -4.81 7.86
N ILE A 3 11.49 -4.24 8.29
CA ILE A 3 10.16 -4.80 8.09
C ILE A 3 9.45 -4.00 6.98
N LEU A 4 9.01 -4.69 5.94
CA LEU A 4 8.18 -4.12 4.88
C LEU A 4 6.71 -4.44 5.14
N VAL A 5 5.92 -3.44 5.47
CA VAL A 5 4.48 -3.59 5.71
C VAL A 5 3.72 -3.30 4.42
N ILE A 6 2.97 -4.29 3.92
CA ILE A 6 2.13 -4.14 2.73
C ILE A 6 0.68 -4.15 3.17
N THR A 7 -0.06 -3.08 2.87
CA THR A 7 -1.47 -2.96 3.28
C THR A 7 -2.29 -2.16 2.27
N ASP A 8 -3.50 -2.61 2.00
CA ASP A 8 -4.47 -1.83 1.22
C ASP A 8 -5.05 -0.65 2.00
N PHE A 9 -5.04 -0.73 3.33
CA PHE A 9 -5.67 0.25 4.21
C PHE A 9 -4.61 0.89 5.10
N PHE A 10 -4.33 2.15 4.82
CA PHE A 10 -3.44 2.97 5.63
C PHE A 10 -3.90 4.43 5.60
N PRO A 11 -3.82 5.16 6.72
CA PRO A 11 -4.52 6.43 6.77
C PRO A 11 -3.89 7.48 5.86
N HIS A 12 -4.73 8.18 5.11
CA HIS A 12 -4.34 9.18 4.10
C HIS A 12 -5.29 10.41 4.15
N PRO A 13 -4.97 11.53 3.48
CA PRO A 13 -5.69 12.80 3.69
C PRO A 13 -7.22 12.79 3.48
N PHE A 14 -7.77 11.87 2.68
CA PHE A 14 -9.22 11.76 2.45
C PHE A 14 -9.90 10.72 3.35
N ARG A 15 -9.13 9.82 3.97
CA ARG A 15 -9.60 8.78 4.90
C ARG A 15 -8.59 8.63 6.05
N PRO A 16 -8.61 9.55 7.02
CA PRO A 16 -7.61 9.58 8.09
C PRO A 16 -7.75 8.45 9.12
N HIS A 17 -8.88 7.74 9.13
CA HIS A 17 -9.15 6.64 10.07
C HIS A 17 -9.01 5.25 9.42
N GLU A 18 -8.82 5.18 8.11
CA GLU A 18 -8.71 3.90 7.39
C GLU A 18 -7.39 3.22 7.76
N GLY A 19 -7.45 1.97 8.20
CA GLY A 19 -6.25 1.22 8.60
C GLY A 19 -5.59 1.71 9.89
N ILE A 20 -6.32 2.35 10.81
CA ILE A 20 -5.75 2.90 12.06
C ILE A 20 -5.07 1.83 12.94
N PHE A 21 -5.58 0.60 12.92
CA PHE A 21 -4.97 -0.53 13.63
C PHE A 21 -3.58 -0.88 13.07
N VAL A 22 -3.44 -0.92 11.74
CA VAL A 22 -2.15 -1.14 11.07
C VAL A 22 -1.19 0.00 11.39
N TRP A 23 -1.70 1.22 11.43
CA TRP A 23 -0.91 2.39 11.79
C TRP A 23 -0.36 2.34 13.21
N GLU A 24 -1.19 2.06 14.22
CA GLU A 24 -0.70 1.97 15.60
C GLU A 24 0.28 0.80 15.78
N GLN A 25 0.07 -0.32 15.08
CA GLN A 25 1.04 -1.42 15.07
C GLN A 25 2.38 -0.99 14.46
N VAL A 26 2.36 -0.34 13.29
CA VAL A 26 3.57 0.21 12.65
C VAL A 26 4.30 1.17 13.57
N LYS A 27 3.56 2.08 14.22
CA LYS A 27 4.11 3.07 15.14
C LYS A 27 4.76 2.43 16.37
N GLU A 28 4.21 1.34 16.88
CA GLU A 28 4.81 0.63 18.02
C GLU A 28 6.06 -0.15 17.59
N LEU A 29 5.97 -0.88 16.46
CA LEU A 29 7.09 -1.65 15.93
C LEU A 29 8.26 -0.75 15.48
N SER A 30 7.98 0.47 14.99
CA SER A 30 9.02 1.39 14.52
C SER A 30 9.94 1.88 15.64
N LYS A 31 9.56 1.69 16.91
CA LYS A 31 10.42 2.01 18.06
C LYS A 31 11.62 1.06 18.19
N ARG A 32 11.52 -0.14 17.61
CA ARG A 32 12.53 -1.21 17.75
C ARG A 32 13.06 -1.72 16.42
N HIS A 33 12.39 -1.40 15.32
CA HIS A 33 12.68 -1.92 13.98
C HIS A 33 12.62 -0.82 12.93
N THR A 34 13.38 -0.99 11.85
CA THR A 34 13.26 -0.12 10.66
C THR A 34 12.03 -0.58 9.89
N ILE A 35 11.09 0.34 9.61
CA ILE A 35 9.84 0.00 8.92
C ILE A 35 9.69 0.85 7.67
N ALA A 36 9.26 0.22 6.59
CA ALA A 36 8.70 0.89 5.43
C ALA A 36 7.28 0.37 5.17
N VAL A 37 6.38 1.26 4.76
CA VAL A 37 4.99 0.90 4.45
C VAL A 37 4.73 1.09 2.97
N ILE A 38 4.16 0.08 2.32
CA ILE A 38 3.58 0.18 0.99
C ILE A 38 2.07 0.13 1.15
N SER A 39 1.41 1.22 0.78
CA SER A 39 -0.05 1.31 0.74
C SER A 39 -0.53 1.87 -0.60
N PRO A 40 -0.99 1.02 -1.53
CA PRO A 40 -1.33 1.45 -2.87
C PRO A 40 -2.44 2.50 -2.88
N ARG A 41 -2.30 3.53 -3.71
CA ARG A 41 -3.42 4.44 -3.97
C ARG A 41 -4.29 3.88 -5.09
N MET A 42 -5.53 3.55 -4.74
CA MET A 42 -6.47 2.89 -5.65
C MET A 42 -7.18 3.92 -6.55
N ALA A 43 -7.02 3.78 -7.86
CA ALA A 43 -7.75 4.53 -8.86
C ALA A 43 -8.89 3.68 -9.43
N TYR A 44 -10.12 4.04 -9.05
CA TYR A 44 -11.33 3.37 -9.50
C TYR A 44 -11.87 3.99 -10.81
N PRO A 45 -12.48 3.17 -11.69
CA PRO A 45 -13.11 3.65 -12.90
C PRO A 45 -14.37 4.46 -12.57
N PRO A 46 -14.85 5.32 -13.48
CA PRO A 46 -15.93 6.27 -13.19
C PRO A 46 -17.34 5.66 -13.12
N PHE A 47 -17.48 4.40 -12.70
CA PHE A 47 -18.78 3.75 -12.55
C PHE A 47 -19.49 4.19 -11.25
N ARG A 48 -20.82 4.25 -11.29
CA ARG A 48 -21.68 4.68 -10.16
C ARG A 48 -21.41 3.86 -8.89
N ARG A 49 -21.16 2.55 -9.03
CA ARG A 49 -20.82 1.65 -7.91
C ARG A 49 -19.56 2.05 -7.12
N TYR A 50 -18.66 2.84 -7.72
CA TYR A 50 -17.41 3.27 -7.08
C TYR A 50 -17.45 4.71 -6.57
N LYS A 51 -18.60 5.39 -6.60
CA LYS A 51 -18.71 6.82 -6.25
C LYS A 51 -18.11 7.14 -4.87
N THR A 52 -18.32 6.28 -3.87
CA THR A 52 -17.83 6.45 -2.49
C THR A 52 -16.34 6.07 -2.29
N TYR A 53 -15.74 5.40 -3.28
CA TYR A 53 -14.34 4.98 -3.26
C TYR A 53 -13.45 5.86 -4.16
N ARG A 54 -14.06 6.71 -4.99
CA ARG A 54 -13.36 7.63 -5.89
C ARG A 54 -12.97 8.89 -5.12
N PHE A 55 -11.69 9.02 -4.85
CA PHE A 55 -11.08 10.25 -4.35
C PHE A 55 -10.18 10.88 -5.43
N PRO A 56 -9.78 12.15 -5.28
CA PRO A 56 -8.76 12.74 -6.12
C PRO A 56 -7.40 12.05 -5.86
N VAL A 57 -7.17 10.90 -6.48
CA VAL A 57 -5.95 10.06 -6.26
C VAL A 57 -4.67 10.86 -6.49
N ARG A 58 -4.71 11.85 -7.39
CA ARG A 58 -3.60 12.78 -7.67
C ARG A 58 -3.24 13.67 -6.47
N LYS A 59 -4.18 13.96 -5.57
CA LYS A 59 -3.95 14.74 -4.34
C LYS A 59 -3.39 13.88 -3.20
N ILE A 60 -3.36 12.55 -3.34
CA ILE A 60 -2.69 11.65 -2.39
C ILE A 60 -1.21 11.57 -2.79
N PRO A 61 -0.27 11.93 -1.89
CA PRO A 61 1.16 11.87 -2.18
C PRO A 61 1.60 10.44 -2.48
N GLY A 62 2.48 10.29 -3.49
CA GLY A 62 3.02 8.98 -3.88
C GLY A 62 4.08 8.45 -2.90
N LYS A 63 4.68 9.32 -2.10
CA LYS A 63 5.59 9.02 -1.00
C LYS A 63 5.38 10.08 0.07
N GLU A 64 5.30 9.67 1.33
CA GLU A 64 5.26 10.59 2.47
C GLU A 64 6.00 9.96 3.66
N HIS A 65 6.29 10.76 4.69
CA HIS A 65 6.78 10.26 5.96
C HIS A 65 5.73 10.49 7.03
N LYS A 66 5.36 9.44 7.76
CA LYS A 66 4.38 9.51 8.83
C LYS A 66 5.04 9.09 10.13
N ASN A 67 5.18 10.02 11.07
CA ASN A 67 6.01 9.88 12.28
C ASN A 67 7.40 9.27 12.00
N GLY A 68 8.07 9.77 10.96
CA GLY A 68 9.39 9.26 10.55
C GLY A 68 9.37 7.95 9.75
N VAL A 69 8.23 7.27 9.63
CA VAL A 69 8.11 6.05 8.82
C VAL A 69 7.84 6.40 7.35
N PRO A 70 8.65 5.93 6.39
CA PRO A 70 8.39 6.14 4.97
C PRO A 70 7.18 5.31 4.52
N VAL A 71 6.24 5.99 3.84
CA VAL A 71 5.01 5.39 3.29
C VAL A 71 4.96 5.64 1.79
N PHE A 72 5.03 4.56 1.03
CA PHE A 72 4.98 4.55 -0.43
C PHE A 72 3.58 4.20 -0.92
N ARG A 73 3.07 4.99 -1.87
CA ARG A 73 1.74 4.83 -2.46
C ARG A 73 1.80 4.73 -3.98
N PRO A 74 2.37 3.64 -4.51
CA PRO A 74 2.30 3.38 -5.95
C PRO A 74 0.84 3.33 -6.42
N LEU A 75 0.61 3.78 -7.65
CA LEU A 75 -0.73 3.82 -8.24
C LEU A 75 -1.19 2.40 -8.63
N TYR A 76 -2.31 1.96 -8.05
CA TYR A 76 -3.04 0.75 -8.43
C TYR A 76 -4.30 1.16 -9.21
N ARG A 77 -4.43 0.77 -10.47
CA ARG A 77 -5.61 1.10 -11.30
C ARG A 77 -6.58 -0.06 -11.26
N GLN A 78 -7.74 0.10 -10.60
CA GLN A 78 -8.75 -0.94 -10.55
C GLN A 78 -9.46 -1.09 -11.90
N ILE A 79 -9.41 -2.27 -12.52
CA ILE A 79 -10.16 -2.62 -13.72
C ILE A 79 -11.13 -3.76 -13.36
N PRO A 80 -12.45 -3.53 -13.40
CA PRO A 80 -13.44 -4.53 -13.00
C PRO A 80 -13.47 -5.77 -13.93
N LEU A 81 -14.03 -6.87 -13.40
CA LEU A 81 -14.35 -8.13 -14.08
C LEU A 81 -13.12 -8.94 -14.54
N VAL A 82 -12.38 -8.46 -15.54
CA VAL A 82 -11.26 -9.22 -16.14
C VAL A 82 -9.91 -8.81 -15.55
N GLY A 83 -9.81 -7.55 -15.11
CA GLY A 83 -8.55 -7.01 -14.59
C GLY A 83 -8.13 -7.58 -13.23
N GLU A 84 -9.06 -8.15 -12.47
CA GLU A 84 -8.78 -8.62 -11.10
C GLU A 84 -7.80 -9.80 -11.07
N TRP A 85 -7.71 -10.58 -12.16
CA TRP A 85 -6.77 -11.70 -12.29
C TRP A 85 -5.36 -11.22 -12.65
N PHE A 86 -5.24 -10.24 -13.55
CA PHE A 86 -3.92 -9.82 -14.09
C PHE A 86 -3.27 -8.67 -13.31
N MET A 87 -4.07 -7.76 -12.76
CA MET A 87 -3.57 -6.57 -12.08
C MET A 87 -2.71 -6.86 -10.84
N PRO A 88 -2.99 -7.89 -10.02
CA PRO A 88 -2.13 -8.22 -8.90
C PRO A 88 -0.70 -8.55 -9.33
N HIS A 89 -0.52 -9.28 -10.45
CA HIS A 89 0.80 -9.60 -11.01
C HIS A 89 1.53 -8.36 -11.52
N TRP A 90 0.82 -7.52 -12.29
CA TRP A 90 1.39 -6.27 -12.77
C TRP A 90 1.82 -5.35 -11.62
N PHE A 91 1.03 -5.33 -10.56
CA PHE A 91 1.34 -4.52 -9.40
C PHE A 91 2.50 -5.09 -8.59
N PHE A 92 2.60 -6.41 -8.47
CA PHE A 92 3.76 -7.06 -7.87
C PHE A 92 5.07 -6.63 -8.54
N LEU A 93 5.13 -6.63 -9.88
CA LEU A 93 6.32 -6.13 -10.60
C LEU A 93 6.64 -4.67 -10.26
N LYS A 94 5.62 -3.82 -10.10
CA LYS A 94 5.82 -2.44 -9.65
C LYS A 94 6.36 -2.36 -8.22
N LEU A 95 5.97 -3.27 -7.34
CA LEU A 95 6.50 -3.32 -5.98
C LEU A 95 7.97 -3.72 -5.99
N LEU A 96 8.37 -4.72 -6.78
CA LEU A 96 9.78 -5.08 -6.94
C LEU A 96 10.63 -3.91 -7.43
N ILE A 97 10.16 -3.20 -8.45
CA ILE A 97 10.83 -2.00 -8.98
C ILE A 97 10.91 -0.92 -7.89
N LEU A 98 9.84 -0.70 -7.13
CA LEU A 98 9.80 0.28 -6.05
C LEU A 98 10.80 -0.07 -4.93
N VAL A 99 10.79 -1.31 -4.46
CA VAL A 99 11.69 -1.82 -3.41
C VAL A 99 13.14 -1.67 -3.84
N SER A 100 13.46 -2.06 -5.07
CA SER A 100 14.79 -1.92 -5.65
C SER A 100 15.21 -0.45 -5.79
N LYS A 101 14.34 0.39 -6.37
CA LYS A 101 14.61 1.81 -6.61
C LYS A 101 14.84 2.59 -5.31
N GLU A 102 14.08 2.28 -4.28
CA GLU A 102 14.18 2.93 -2.97
C GLU A 102 15.25 2.28 -2.07
N GLY A 103 15.93 1.22 -2.55
CA GLY A 103 17.00 0.54 -1.83
C GLY A 103 16.53 -0.07 -0.51
N LEU A 104 15.29 -0.54 -0.45
CA LEU A 104 14.72 -1.07 0.79
C LEU A 104 15.35 -2.44 1.11
N ALA A 105 16.10 -2.51 2.21
CA ALA A 105 16.44 -3.79 2.82
C ALA A 105 15.19 -4.39 3.45
N VAL A 106 14.92 -5.67 3.22
CA VAL A 106 13.71 -6.34 3.70
C VAL A 106 14.10 -7.69 4.31
N ASP A 107 13.99 -7.79 5.63
CA ASP A 107 14.19 -9.03 6.37
C ASP A 107 12.87 -9.77 6.59
N LEU A 108 11.76 -9.02 6.66
CA LEU A 108 10.42 -9.54 6.92
C LEU A 108 9.38 -8.74 6.13
N ILE A 109 8.49 -9.44 5.43
CA ILE A 109 7.31 -8.84 4.81
C ILE A 109 6.10 -9.12 5.70
N GLN A 110 5.43 -8.05 6.13
CA GLN A 110 4.18 -8.13 6.87
C GLN A 110 3.03 -7.73 5.94
N ALA A 111 2.32 -8.73 5.42
CA ALA A 111 1.16 -8.53 4.57
C ALA A 111 -0.13 -8.43 5.39
N HIS A 112 -0.81 -7.29 5.32
CA HIS A 112 -2.13 -7.12 5.92
C HIS A 112 -3.21 -7.48 4.92
N TRP A 113 -3.96 -8.55 5.25
CA TRP A 113 -4.95 -9.24 4.41
C TRP A 113 -4.36 -10.23 3.42
N ALA A 114 -4.98 -11.41 3.35
CA ALA A 114 -4.59 -12.46 2.41
C ALA A 114 -4.83 -12.01 0.95
N TYR A 115 -5.96 -11.34 0.72
CA TYR A 115 -6.30 -10.81 -0.61
C TYR A 115 -5.42 -9.60 -0.94
N ARG A 116 -4.82 -9.62 -2.14
CA ARG A 116 -3.86 -8.63 -2.67
C ARG A 116 -2.56 -8.52 -1.89
N ALA A 117 -2.56 -8.02 -0.66
CA ALA A 117 -1.32 -7.80 0.09
C ALA A 117 -0.56 -9.10 0.32
N GLY A 118 -1.25 -10.17 0.73
CA GLY A 118 -0.68 -11.51 0.83
C GLY A 118 -0.18 -12.04 -0.52
N TRP A 119 -0.97 -11.85 -1.58
CA TRP A 119 -0.58 -12.22 -2.95
C TRP A 119 0.72 -11.52 -3.41
N TRP A 120 0.84 -10.22 -3.14
CA TRP A 120 2.02 -9.43 -3.49
C TRP A 120 3.25 -9.73 -2.63
N ALA A 121 3.06 -10.34 -1.46
CA ALA A 121 4.14 -10.68 -0.55
C ALA A 121 4.82 -12.01 -0.89
N VAL A 122 4.15 -12.89 -1.65
CA VAL A 122 4.59 -14.28 -1.89
C VAL A 122 5.06 -14.53 -3.32
N LEU A 123 4.56 -13.77 -4.30
CA LEU A 123 5.11 -13.78 -5.66
C LEU A 123 6.54 -13.27 -5.69
#